data_AF-A0AAZ3R395-F1
#
_entry.id   AF-A0AAZ3R395-F1
#
_cell.length_a   1.000
_cell.length_b   1.000
_cell.length_c   1.000
_cell.angle_alpha   90.00
_cell.angle_beta   90.00
_cell.angle_gamma   90.00
#
_symmetry.space_group_name_H-M   'P 1'
#
loop_
_entity.id
_entity.type
_entity.pdbx_description
1 polymer ?
#
loop_
_entity_poly.entity_id
_entity_poly.type
_entity_poly.pdbx_seq_one_letter_code
_entity_poly.pdbx_strand_id
1 'polypeptide(L)'
;MATTTARVTPETHNPSISAQTVHNRLREAELRACRPVVRQVLTRHHRQQRHLWAQTHRRWTRQDWQKVLFTDESRFCLTRGDGRICVYSRRNERYTEACTLKRDRFGGGGSVMVGVWCVTASSD
;
A
#
# COMPACT_ATOMS: atom_id res chain seq x y z
N MET A 1 10.48 17.09 -0.90
CA MET A 1 9.86 16.67 -2.17
C MET A 1 9.96 17.77 -3.22
N ALA A 2 9.19 18.88 -3.17
CA ALA A 2 9.32 19.97 -4.16
C ALA A 2 10.71 20.66 -4.14
N THR A 3 11.25 20.97 -2.96
CA THR A 3 12.60 21.53 -2.78
C THR A 3 13.71 20.60 -3.27
N THR A 4 13.47 19.29 -3.20
CA THR A 4 14.42 18.26 -3.63
C THR A 4 14.42 18.13 -5.14
N THR A 5 13.24 18.13 -5.78
CA THR A 5 13.09 18.09 -7.24
C THR A 5 13.69 19.33 -7.90
N ALA A 6 13.53 20.52 -7.32
CA ALA A 6 14.13 21.76 -7.83
C ALA A 6 15.66 21.72 -7.94
N ARG A 7 16.34 20.90 -7.12
CA ARG A 7 17.81 20.80 -7.06
C ARG A 7 18.40 19.81 -8.08
N VAL A 8 17.59 18.93 -8.69
CA VAL A 8 18.08 17.77 -9.46
C VAL A 8 17.82 17.88 -10.97
N THR A 9 17.06 18.88 -11.44
CA THR A 9 16.85 19.16 -12.88
C THR A 9 18.14 19.67 -13.54
N PRO A 10 18.68 18.99 -14.58
CA PRO A 10 19.91 19.40 -15.23
C PRO A 10 19.61 20.19 -16.50
N GLU A 11 19.37 21.51 -16.47
CA GLU A 11 19.39 22.33 -17.70
C GLU A 11 20.04 23.71 -17.50
N THR A 12 21.29 23.78 -17.98
CA THR A 12 22.00 24.79 -18.78
C THR A 12 21.87 26.30 -18.51
N HIS A 13 20.81 26.87 -17.93
CA HIS A 13 20.78 28.29 -17.53
C HIS A 13 19.48 28.59 -16.73
N ASN A 14 19.49 28.62 -15.39
CA ASN A 14 18.50 29.39 -14.60
C ASN A 14 18.78 29.41 -13.09
N PRO A 15 18.44 30.49 -12.37
CA PRO A 15 18.62 30.61 -10.93
C PRO A 15 17.69 29.65 -10.19
N SER A 16 18.12 29.27 -8.98
CA SER A 16 17.41 28.45 -8.00
C SER A 16 15.87 28.53 -8.13
N ILE A 17 15.26 27.51 -8.72
CA ILE A 17 13.80 27.41 -8.86
C ILE A 17 13.17 27.36 -7.47
N SER A 18 12.24 28.28 -7.19
CA SER A 18 11.55 28.32 -5.90
C SER A 18 10.57 27.13 -5.76
N ALA A 19 10.36 26.66 -4.52
CA ALA A 19 9.35 25.64 -4.25
C ALA A 19 7.94 26.06 -4.69
N GLN A 20 7.65 27.37 -4.66
CA GLN A 20 6.38 27.92 -5.12
C GLN A 20 6.20 27.72 -6.63
N THR A 21 7.25 27.94 -7.41
CA THR A 21 7.23 27.70 -8.86
C THR A 21 6.92 26.23 -9.16
N VAL A 22 7.54 25.30 -8.43
CA VAL A 22 7.26 23.86 -8.55
C VAL A 22 5.80 23.54 -8.22
N HIS A 23 5.26 24.10 -7.13
CA HIS A 23 3.85 23.89 -6.77
C HIS A 23 2.89 24.44 -7.82
N ASN A 24 3.17 25.61 -8.39
CA ASN A 24 2.34 26.20 -9.44
C ASN A 24 2.34 25.30 -10.69
N ARG A 25 3.51 24.84 -11.15
CA ARG A 25 3.61 23.91 -12.29
C ARG A 25 2.91 22.58 -12.06
N LEU A 26 3.00 22.02 -10.84
CA LEU A 26 2.27 20.80 -10.49
C LEU A 26 0.75 21.00 -10.50
N ARG A 27 0.28 22.16 -10.03
CA ARG A 27 -1.15 22.51 -10.09
C ARG A 27 -1.64 22.74 -11.51
N GLU A 28 -0.86 23.42 -12.35
CA GLU A 28 -1.12 23.58 -13.79
C GLU A 28 -1.25 22.22 -14.49
N ALA A 29 -0.43 21.24 -14.09
CA ALA A 29 -0.50 19.86 -14.56
C ALA A 29 -1.60 19.00 -13.89
N GLU A 30 -2.46 19.59 -13.06
CA GLU A 30 -3.52 18.93 -12.29
C GLU A 30 -3.04 17.84 -11.31
N LEU A 31 -1.76 17.89 -10.93
CA LEU A 31 -1.15 16.95 -10.01
C LEU A 31 -1.36 17.41 -8.57
N ARG A 32 -1.88 16.51 -7.73
CA ARG A 32 -2.11 16.77 -6.31
C ARG A 32 -1.32 15.79 -5.45
N ALA A 33 -0.76 16.32 -4.37
CA ALA A 33 -0.14 15.53 -3.32
C ALA A 33 -1.18 14.59 -2.70
N CYS A 34 -0.94 13.28 -2.77
CA CYS A 34 -1.79 12.26 -2.18
C CYS A 34 -0.96 11.14 -1.53
N ARG A 35 -1.63 10.32 -0.71
CA ARG A 35 -1.00 9.11 -0.16
C ARG A 35 -1.09 8.00 -1.21
N PRO A 36 0.05 7.36 -1.56
CA PRO A 36 0.03 6.24 -2.48
C PRO A 36 -0.75 5.07 -1.88
N VAL A 37 -1.32 4.24 -2.75
CA VAL A 37 -1.97 3.00 -2.32
C VAL A 37 -0.90 1.97 -2.01
N VAL A 38 -0.93 1.41 -0.80
CA VAL A 38 -0.06 0.29 -0.44
C VAL A 38 -0.68 -1.00 -0.95
N ARG A 39 0.06 -1.77 -1.75
CA ARG A 39 -0.36 -3.08 -2.24
C ARG A 39 0.67 -4.15 -1.88
N GLN A 40 0.15 -5.35 -1.60
CA GLN A 40 0.98 -6.54 -1.51
C GLN A 40 1.45 -6.94 -2.91
N VAL A 41 2.70 -7.40 -3.00
CA VAL A 41 3.24 -7.94 -4.25
C VAL A 41 2.65 -9.33 -4.46
N LEU A 42 1.67 -9.44 -5.36
CA LEU A 42 1.09 -10.71 -5.78
C LEU A 42 1.67 -11.13 -7.12
N THR A 43 2.31 -12.31 -7.16
CA THR A 43 2.71 -12.97 -8.39
C THR A 43 1.48 -13.37 -9.21
N ARG A 44 1.65 -13.64 -10.50
CA ARG A 44 0.57 -14.14 -11.36
C ARG A 44 -0.06 -15.42 -10.80
N HIS A 45 0.78 -16.32 -10.28
CA HIS A 45 0.34 -17.55 -9.65
C HIS A 45 -0.53 -17.29 -8.41
N HIS A 46 -0.11 -16.38 -7.51
CA HIS A 46 -0.92 -16.01 -6.34
C HIS A 46 -2.29 -15.46 -6.73
N ARG A 47 -2.38 -14.66 -7.80
CA ARG A 47 -3.66 -14.11 -8.28
C ARG A 47 -4.59 -15.21 -8.77
N GLN A 48 -4.07 -16.17 -9.54
CA GLN A 48 -4.84 -17.30 -10.05
C GLN A 48 -5.38 -18.18 -8.91
N GLN A 49 -4.51 -18.53 -7.95
CA GLN A 49 -4.91 -19.35 -6.80
C GLN A 49 -5.96 -18.66 -5.93
N ARG A 50 -5.80 -17.37 -5.64
CA ARG A 50 -6.79 -16.59 -4.89
C ARG A 50 -8.12 -16.49 -5.62
N HIS A 51 -8.10 -16.30 -6.94
CA HIS A 51 -9.31 -16.24 -7.74
C HIS A 51 -10.05 -17.59 -7.75
N LEU A 52 -9.32 -18.70 -7.97
CA LEU A 52 -9.90 -20.04 -7.92
C LEU A 52 -10.51 -20.31 -6.54
N TRP A 53 -9.75 -20.04 -5.47
CA TRP A 53 -10.23 -20.22 -4.10
C TRP A 53 -11.54 -19.45 -3.84
N ALA A 54 -11.59 -18.16 -4.23
CA ALA A 54 -12.79 -17.35 -4.08
C ALA A 54 -13.97 -17.88 -4.91
N GLN A 55 -13.74 -18.42 -6.10
CA GLN A 55 -14.78 -19.04 -6.91
C GLN A 55 -15.33 -20.32 -6.28
N THR A 56 -14.44 -21.21 -5.83
CA THR A 56 -14.82 -22.48 -5.18
C THR A 56 -15.65 -22.24 -3.92
N HIS A 57 -15.31 -21.21 -3.14
CA HIS A 57 -15.96 -20.92 -1.85
C HIS A 57 -17.06 -19.87 -1.95
N ARG A 58 -17.41 -19.41 -3.16
CA ARG A 58 -18.40 -18.32 -3.39
C ARG A 58 -19.77 -18.61 -2.81
N ARG A 59 -20.18 -19.89 -2.77
CA ARG A 59 -21.51 -20.34 -2.31
C ARG A 59 -21.51 -20.85 -0.86
N TRP A 60 -20.39 -20.74 -0.15
CA TRP A 60 -20.30 -21.21 1.22
C TRP A 60 -21.26 -20.45 2.14
N THR A 61 -21.98 -21.22 2.95
CA THR A 61 -22.92 -20.68 3.94
C THR A 61 -22.18 -20.33 5.24
N ARG A 62 -22.85 -19.64 6.15
CA ARG A 62 -22.30 -19.33 7.48
C ARG A 62 -21.91 -20.60 8.25
N GLN A 63 -22.67 -21.69 8.10
CA GLN A 63 -22.38 -22.99 8.72
C GLN A 63 -21.11 -23.63 8.15
N ASP A 64 -20.80 -23.39 6.87
CA ASP A 64 -19.57 -23.90 6.26
C ASP A 64 -18.35 -23.13 6.79
N TRP A 65 -18.46 -21.81 6.94
CA TRP A 65 -17.41 -20.98 7.54
C TRP A 65 -17.14 -21.32 9.00
N GLN A 66 -18.16 -21.73 9.75
CA GLN A 66 -18.02 -22.13 11.16
C GLN A 66 -17.15 -23.37 11.37
N LYS A 67 -17.00 -24.21 10.34
CA LYS A 67 -16.16 -25.41 10.38
C LYS A 67 -14.68 -25.10 10.14
N VAL A 68 -14.33 -23.88 9.74
CA VAL A 68 -12.95 -23.50 9.43
C VAL A 68 -12.26 -22.90 10.66
N LEU A 69 -11.18 -23.53 11.09
CA LEU A 69 -10.26 -22.96 12.07
C LEU A 69 -9.24 -22.08 11.35
N PHE A 70 -9.23 -20.79 11.67
CA PHE A 70 -8.24 -19.85 11.16
C PHE A 70 -7.10 -19.68 12.15
N THR A 71 -5.88 -19.83 11.63
CA THR A 71 -4.63 -19.73 12.38
C THR A 71 -3.76 -18.71 11.66
N ASP A 72 -3.23 -17.72 12.36
CA ASP A 72 -2.31 -16.75 11.77
C ASP A 72 -1.24 -16.36 12.79
N GLU A 73 -0.10 -15.91 12.27
CA GLU A 73 0.96 -15.31 13.07
C GLU A 73 0.94 -13.80 12.87
N SER A 74 0.69 -13.06 13.95
CA SER A 74 0.67 -11.61 13.94
C SER A 74 1.99 -11.03 14.45
N ARG A 75 2.57 -10.10 13.67
CA ARG A 75 3.77 -9.35 14.07
C ARG A 75 3.40 -8.03 14.72
N PHE A 76 3.85 -7.83 15.96
CA PHE A 76 3.77 -6.54 16.66
C PHE A 76 5.11 -5.81 16.56
N CYS A 77 5.09 -4.63 15.92
CA CYS A 77 6.30 -3.82 15.74
C CYS A 77 6.51 -2.94 16.96
N LEU A 78 7.69 -3.00 17.59
CA LEU A 78 8.03 -2.16 18.75
C LEU A 78 8.40 -0.73 18.33
N THR A 79 8.94 -0.59 17.13
CA THR A 79 9.27 0.70 16.52
C THR A 79 8.67 0.75 15.12
N ARG A 80 7.88 1.79 14.84
CA ARG A 80 7.25 1.98 13.54
C ARG A 80 8.00 3.07 12.78
N GLY A 81 8.64 2.69 11.67
CA GLY A 81 9.27 3.63 10.74
C GLY A 81 8.20 4.33 9.91
N ASP A 82 7.58 5.37 10.48
CA ASP A 82 6.42 6.04 9.91
C ASP A 82 6.83 7.15 8.93
N GLY A 83 7.60 6.77 7.91
CA GLY A 83 7.84 7.67 6.79
C GLY A 83 6.52 8.02 6.12
N ARG A 84 6.04 9.26 6.27
CA ARG A 84 4.89 9.77 5.50
C ARG A 84 5.31 9.94 4.04
N ILE A 85 5.10 8.90 3.23
CA ILE A 85 5.34 8.97 1.79
C ILE A 85 4.16 9.67 1.11
N CYS A 86 4.49 10.61 0.23
CA CYS A 86 3.53 11.32 -0.60
C CYS A 86 3.97 11.22 -2.07
N VAL A 87 3.00 11.02 -2.95
CA VAL A 87 3.16 11.03 -4.40
C VAL A 87 2.26 12.10 -5.00
N TYR A 88 2.62 12.64 -6.17
CA TYR A 88 1.78 13.56 -6.91
C TYR A 88 1.04 12.79 -8.01
N SER A 89 -0.30 12.85 -8.01
CA SER A 89 -1.18 12.08 -8.90
C SER A 89 -2.30 12.95 -9.43
N ARG A 90 -2.79 12.66 -10.64
CA ARG A 90 -4.06 13.25 -11.11
C ARG A 90 -5.26 12.54 -10.47
N ARG A 91 -6.44 13.11 -10.65
CA ARG A 91 -7.71 12.46 -10.31
C ARG A 91 -7.84 11.16 -11.11
N ASN A 92 -8.30 10.09 -10.46
CA ASN A 92 -8.49 8.73 -11.03
C ASN A 92 -7.21 7.92 -11.37
N GLU A 93 -6.02 8.46 -11.17
CA GLU A 93 -4.75 7.72 -11.40
C GLU A 93 -4.25 6.97 -10.16
N ARG A 94 -5.07 6.91 -9.10
CA ARG A 94 -4.71 6.37 -7.79
C ARG A 94 -4.16 4.94 -7.82
N TYR A 95 -4.55 4.14 -8.80
CA TYR A 95 -4.15 2.73 -8.93
C TYR A 95 -3.12 2.47 -10.04
N THR A 96 -2.58 3.53 -10.63
CA THR A 96 -1.42 3.42 -11.52
C THR A 96 -0.20 2.93 -10.73
N GLU A 97 0.76 2.32 -11.42
CA GLU A 97 1.97 1.81 -10.79
C GLU A 97 2.79 2.94 -10.13
N ALA A 98 2.81 4.13 -10.75
CA ALA A 98 3.48 5.32 -10.21
C ALA A 98 2.88 5.82 -8.88
N CYS A 99 1.61 5.54 -8.62
CA CYS A 99 0.89 5.93 -7.42
C CYS A 99 0.72 4.79 -6.40
N THR A 100 1.38 3.65 -6.64
CA THR A 100 1.27 2.45 -5.83
C THR A 100 2.61 2.14 -5.18
N LEU A 101 2.61 1.94 -3.87
CA LEU A 101 3.77 1.40 -3.15
C LEU A 101 3.61 -0.11 -2.98
N LYS A 102 4.57 -0.85 -3.53
CA LYS A 102 4.75 -2.27 -3.20
C LYS A 102 5.41 -2.33 -1.84
N ARG A 103 4.74 -2.94 -0.87
CA ARG A 103 5.30 -3.16 0.46
C ARG A 103 5.52 -4.65 0.67
N ASP A 104 6.75 -5.02 0.97
CA ASP A 104 7.09 -6.32 1.51
C ASP A 104 6.71 -6.38 3.00
N ARG A 105 6.41 -7.59 3.49
CA ARG A 105 5.81 -7.78 4.81
C ARG A 105 6.83 -7.58 5.94
N PHE A 106 8.12 -7.53 5.62
CA PHE A 106 9.22 -7.67 6.58
C PHE A 106 10.13 -6.44 6.51
N GLY A 107 9.93 -5.47 7.41
CA GLY A 107 10.85 -4.34 7.60
C GLY A 107 11.88 -4.64 8.69
N GLY A 108 13.08 -4.06 8.58
CA GLY A 108 14.25 -4.34 9.44
C GLY A 108 14.29 -3.66 10.82
N GLY A 109 13.22 -3.79 11.62
CA GLY A 109 13.17 -3.28 13.00
C GLY A 109 12.63 -4.33 13.98
N GLY A 110 12.90 -4.12 15.28
CA GLY A 110 12.51 -5.04 16.35
C GLY A 110 10.99 -5.34 16.39
N SER A 111 10.64 -6.62 16.52
CA SER A 111 9.26 -7.06 16.59
C SER A 111 9.07 -8.35 17.38
N VAL A 112 7.86 -8.51 17.90
CA VAL A 112 7.40 -9.75 18.54
C VAL A 112 6.40 -10.45 17.61
N MET A 113 6.51 -11.78 17.49
CA MET A 113 5.55 -12.62 16.76
C MET A 113 4.63 -13.30 17.77
N VAL A 114 3.32 -13.29 17.51
CA VAL A 114 2.29 -13.90 18.37
C VAL A 114 1.37 -14.74 17.51
N GLY A 115 1.17 -16.01 17.89
CA GLY A 115 0.18 -16.88 17.25
C GLY A 115 -1.24 -16.54 17.71
N VAL A 116 -2.17 -16.39 16.77
CA VAL A 116 -3.58 -16.10 17.02
C VAL A 116 -4.44 -17.18 16.39
N TRP A 117 -5.41 -17.66 17.16
CA TRP A 117 -6.35 -18.69 16.74
C TRP A 117 -7.76 -18.13 16.95
N CYS A 118 -8.60 -18.19 15.92
CA CYS A 118 -9.98 -17.73 16.00
C CYS A 118 -10.93 -18.90 15.72
N VAL A 119 -11.87 -19.11 16.65
CA VAL A 119 -12.97 -20.06 16.49
C VAL A 119 -14.26 -19.25 16.51
N THR A 120 -15.12 -19.41 15.50
CA THR A 120 -16.45 -18.78 15.52
C THR A 120 -17.38 -19.63 16.37
N ALA A 121 -17.72 -19.16 17.57
CA ALA A 121 -18.75 -19.80 18.38
C ALA A 121 -20.13 -19.53 17.76
N SER A 122 -20.91 -20.60 17.55
CA SER A 122 -22.35 -20.50 17.30
C SER A 122 -23.05 -20.32 18.65
N SER A 123 -23.77 -19.23 18.83
CA SER A 123 -24.80 -19.16 19.86
C SER A 123 -26.03 -19.89 19.32
N ASP A 124 -26.46 -20.95 20.01
CA ASP A 124 -27.79 -21.57 19.85
C ASP A 124 -28.90 -20.59 20.26
#